data_AF-A0A2G6VX36-F1
#
_entry.id   AF-A0A2G6VX36-F1
#
_cell.length_a   1.000
_cell.length_b   1.000
_cell.length_c   1.000
_cell.angle_alpha   90.00
_cell.angle_beta   90.00
_cell.angle_gamma   90.00
#
_symmetry.space_group_name_H-M   'P 1'
#
loop_
_entity.id
_entity.type
_entity.pdbx_description
1 polymer ?
#
loop_
_entity_poly.entity_id
_entity_poly.type
_entity_poly.pdbx_seq_one_letter_code
_entity_poly.pdbx_strand_id
1 'polypeptide(L)'
;MATVNFLYRSIKDKANLQVRLLYRFNDKDFVFGANTKFETTKNYWSEQHKQRKFKKTNDVIESNKIQDIKAKQTHVDAELNKIENHVLNAFNSGNPDEVNKDWLQTQIDNYYNPPQEAEPLPKGLLKYFDYFIDCKKNEITNGTLKKYNVSKHLLQRYELEKKTAIQIIDVNDKFKLDFEKYCLKQNYAPNTISKDLRTLKTVCNHAKHNGIKTSHQLETIKTPQYKTEKIYLTFEELLKIEKIDKRRLNDNYNNAKDWLIISCYTGQRISDFMRFTKDMIRHEKNKDGVLKPFIEFTQVKTDKIMTVALHPKVIEILDKRSGNFPKAISDPKYNLYIKQVCRIAKITQKIKGSKLNDLNKEEDEKKNKKEDVKQYRKESGIYPKWELITSHIGRRSFATNFYGTIPTTYLINVTGHSTEAMFLNYLGKSNKDLAMEITNYF
;
A
#
# COMPACT_ATOMS: atom_id res chain seq x y z
N MET A 1 44.36 -22.89 -27.37
CA MET A 1 44.18 -23.41 -25.99
C MET A 1 44.58 -22.32 -25.02
N ALA A 2 43.78 -22.05 -23.98
CA ALA A 2 44.11 -21.04 -22.99
C ALA A 2 45.03 -21.61 -21.90
N THR A 3 45.89 -20.77 -21.32
CA THR A 3 46.83 -21.16 -20.27
C THR A 3 46.89 -20.06 -19.21
N VAL A 4 46.90 -20.47 -17.95
CA VAL A 4 47.04 -19.56 -16.81
C VAL A 4 48.44 -19.72 -16.23
N ASN A 5 49.08 -18.59 -15.92
CA ASN A 5 50.39 -18.55 -15.29
C ASN A 5 50.36 -17.59 -14.10
N PHE A 6 51.15 -17.89 -13.08
CA PHE A 6 51.31 -17.01 -11.91
C PHE A 6 52.69 -16.36 -11.91
N LEU A 7 52.75 -15.08 -11.53
CA LEU A 7 53.96 -14.28 -11.57
C LEU A 7 54.10 -13.45 -10.29
N TYR A 8 55.32 -13.39 -9.76
CA TYR A 8 55.70 -12.42 -8.73
C TYR A 8 56.26 -11.17 -9.40
N ARG A 9 55.56 -10.05 -9.35
CA ARG A 9 55.96 -8.79 -10.03
C ARG A 9 56.33 -7.64 -9.09
N SER A 10 56.18 -7.83 -7.79
CA SER A 10 56.51 -6.80 -6.81
C SER A 10 58.02 -6.69 -6.58
N ILE A 11 58.47 -5.50 -6.21
CA ILE A 11 59.82 -5.25 -5.69
C ILE A 11 59.94 -5.54 -4.19
N LYS A 12 58.82 -5.64 -3.48
CA LYS A 12 58.77 -5.94 -2.03
C LYS A 12 59.18 -7.39 -1.78
N ASP A 13 59.59 -7.70 -0.54
CA ASP A 13 59.88 -9.08 -0.16
C ASP A 13 58.60 -9.94 -0.06
N LYS A 14 57.48 -9.34 0.33
CA LYS A 14 56.16 -9.98 0.43
C LYS A 14 55.13 -9.25 -0.44
N ALA A 15 54.40 -9.99 -1.28
CA ALA A 15 53.38 -9.44 -2.17
C ALA A 15 52.46 -10.52 -2.75
N ASN A 16 51.33 -10.08 -3.30
CA ASN A 16 50.40 -10.94 -4.01
C ASN A 16 50.96 -11.39 -5.36
N LEU A 17 50.66 -12.64 -5.74
CA LEU A 17 50.92 -13.12 -7.09
C LEU A 17 49.96 -12.47 -8.09
N GLN A 18 50.46 -12.21 -9.29
CA GLN A 18 49.65 -11.84 -10.44
C GLN A 18 49.33 -13.07 -11.27
N VAL A 19 48.06 -13.22 -11.62
CA VAL A 19 47.61 -14.23 -12.58
C VAL A 19 47.74 -13.65 -13.99
N ARG A 20 48.13 -14.49 -14.95
CA ARG A 20 48.25 -14.15 -16.36
C ARG A 20 47.51 -15.19 -17.19
N LEU A 21 46.54 -14.75 -17.98
CA LEU A 21 45.83 -15.58 -18.95
C LEU A 21 46.45 -15.36 -20.34
N LEU A 22 46.78 -16.45 -21.02
CA LEU A 22 47.29 -16.44 -22.39
C LEU A 22 46.40 -17.33 -23.26
N TYR A 23 46.02 -16.85 -24.44
CA TYR A 23 45.30 -17.65 -25.42
C TYR A 23 45.51 -17.09 -26.82
N ARG A 24 45.28 -17.93 -27.83
CA ARG A 24 45.28 -17.54 -29.25
C ARG A 24 43.87 -17.60 -29.80
N PHE A 25 43.44 -16.54 -30.48
CA PHE A 25 42.13 -16.43 -31.11
C PHE A 25 42.26 -15.63 -32.41
N ASN A 26 41.68 -16.11 -33.52
CA ASN A 26 41.78 -15.50 -34.85
C ASN A 26 43.21 -15.09 -35.25
N ASP A 27 44.17 -16.01 -35.06
CA ASP A 27 45.60 -15.82 -35.35
C ASP A 27 46.29 -14.67 -34.59
N LYS A 28 45.66 -14.16 -33.53
CA LYS A 28 46.24 -13.19 -32.60
C LYS A 28 46.44 -13.81 -31.22
N ASP A 29 47.58 -13.52 -30.63
CA ASP A 29 47.91 -13.93 -29.26
C ASP A 29 47.47 -12.82 -28.28
N PHE A 30 46.73 -13.22 -27.26
CA PHE A 30 46.22 -12.34 -26.21
C PHE A 30 46.88 -12.68 -24.88
N VAL A 31 47.28 -11.64 -24.15
CA VAL A 31 47.91 -11.77 -22.83
C VAL A 31 47.32 -10.74 -21.88
N PHE A 32 46.57 -11.21 -20.88
CA PHE A 32 45.98 -10.35 -19.86
C PHE A 32 46.50 -10.74 -18.47
N GLY A 33 46.65 -9.76 -17.59
CA GLY A 33 47.13 -9.95 -16.22
C GLY A 33 46.22 -9.29 -15.20
N ALA A 34 45.99 -9.97 -14.09
CA ALA A 34 45.18 -9.50 -12.96
C ALA A 34 45.88 -9.79 -11.63
N ASN A 35 45.50 -9.05 -10.59
CA ASN A 35 46.05 -9.23 -9.24
C ASN A 35 45.23 -10.27 -8.49
N THR A 36 45.89 -11.27 -7.89
CA THR A 36 45.25 -12.18 -6.94
C THR A 36 45.34 -11.63 -5.50
N LYS A 37 44.68 -12.29 -4.55
CA LYS A 37 44.88 -12.06 -3.10
C LYS A 37 45.83 -13.08 -2.47
N PHE A 38 46.46 -13.94 -3.27
CA PHE A 38 47.38 -14.97 -2.79
C PHE A 38 48.76 -14.36 -2.57
N GLU A 39 49.16 -14.19 -1.31
CA GLU A 39 50.41 -13.56 -0.90
C GLU A 39 51.53 -14.58 -0.71
N THR A 40 52.74 -14.26 -1.20
CA THR A 40 53.94 -15.07 -0.97
C THR A 40 55.19 -14.19 -0.84
N THR A 41 56.34 -14.80 -0.55
CA THR A 41 57.62 -14.09 -0.51
C THR A 41 58.40 -14.25 -1.82
N LYS A 42 59.18 -13.22 -2.17
CA LYS A 42 59.99 -13.20 -3.39
C LYS A 42 61.00 -14.34 -3.41
N ASN A 43 61.69 -14.57 -2.30
CA ASN A 43 62.65 -15.67 -2.14
C ASN A 43 61.98 -17.03 -2.36
N TYR A 44 60.84 -17.27 -1.69
CA TYR A 44 60.12 -18.54 -1.86
C TYR A 44 59.70 -18.75 -3.32
N TRP A 45 59.08 -17.76 -3.96
CA TRP A 45 58.56 -17.92 -5.34
C TRP A 45 59.68 -18.13 -6.37
N SER A 46 60.79 -17.41 -6.25
CA SER A 46 61.87 -17.42 -7.24
C SER A 46 62.83 -18.60 -7.08
N GLU A 47 63.20 -18.94 -5.84
CA GLU A 47 64.25 -19.94 -5.57
C GLU A 47 63.67 -21.27 -5.09
N GLN A 48 62.68 -21.25 -4.20
CA GLN A 48 62.23 -22.47 -3.51
C GLN A 48 61.06 -23.16 -4.23
N HIS A 49 60.10 -22.41 -4.75
CA HIS A 49 58.86 -22.96 -5.32
C HIS A 49 59.12 -23.77 -6.61
N LYS A 50 60.12 -23.36 -7.41
CA LYS A 50 60.55 -24.05 -8.62
C LYS A 50 61.60 -25.14 -8.39
N GLN A 51 62.11 -25.28 -7.16
CA GLN A 51 63.11 -26.29 -6.85
C GLN A 51 62.51 -27.69 -6.93
N ARG A 52 63.05 -28.53 -7.84
CA ARG A 52 62.64 -29.93 -8.00
C ARG A 52 63.71 -30.92 -7.55
N LYS A 53 64.99 -30.50 -7.55
CA LYS A 53 66.13 -31.29 -7.08
C LYS A 53 66.51 -30.83 -5.68
N PHE A 54 66.45 -31.74 -4.72
CA PHE A 54 66.86 -31.52 -3.34
C PHE A 54 68.10 -32.39 -3.04
N LYS A 55 69.05 -31.84 -2.29
CA LYS A 55 70.25 -32.57 -1.87
C LYS A 55 69.85 -33.69 -0.93
N LYS A 56 70.41 -34.89 -1.12
CA LYS A 56 70.29 -35.97 -0.12
C LYS A 56 71.20 -35.62 1.05
N THR A 57 70.63 -35.56 2.25
CA THR A 57 71.33 -35.20 3.49
C THR A 57 70.87 -36.09 4.62
N ASN A 58 71.79 -36.46 5.52
CA ASN A 58 71.49 -37.19 6.74
C ASN A 58 71.36 -36.24 7.95
N ASP A 59 71.53 -34.93 7.75
CA ASP A 59 71.28 -33.91 8.76
C ASP A 59 69.76 -33.73 8.94
N VAL A 60 69.28 -33.98 10.15
CA VAL A 60 67.86 -33.90 10.53
C VAL A 60 67.30 -32.50 10.29
N ILE A 61 68.07 -31.44 10.56
CA ILE A 61 67.63 -30.05 10.42
C ILE A 61 67.46 -29.70 8.94
N GLU A 62 68.41 -30.11 8.10
CA GLU A 62 68.37 -29.87 6.65
C GLU A 62 67.26 -30.69 5.97
N SER A 63 67.05 -31.94 6.43
CA SER A 63 65.95 -32.80 5.99
C SER A 63 64.57 -32.18 6.29
N ASN A 64 64.36 -31.66 7.51
CA ASN A 64 63.10 -31.01 7.89
C ASN A 64 62.82 -29.77 7.04
N LYS A 65 63.85 -28.93 6.79
CA LYS A 65 63.71 -27.75 5.90
C LYS A 65 63.29 -28.14 4.48
N ILE A 66 63.85 -29.22 3.93
CA ILE A 66 63.46 -29.73 2.60
C ILE A 66 61.99 -30.19 2.61
N GLN A 67 61.56 -30.87 3.67
CA GLN A 67 60.20 -31.33 3.82
C GLN A 67 59.20 -30.16 3.93
N ASP A 68 59.54 -29.11 4.68
CA ASP A 68 58.73 -27.89 4.79
C ASP A 68 58.57 -27.18 3.45
N ILE A 69 59.64 -27.08 2.65
CA ILE A 69 59.58 -26.49 1.31
C ILE A 69 58.64 -27.30 0.42
N LYS A 70 58.75 -28.64 0.43
CA LYS A 70 57.87 -29.52 -0.35
C LYS A 70 56.41 -29.40 0.08
N ALA A 71 56.13 -29.41 1.38
CA ALA A 71 54.77 -29.22 1.89
C ALA A 71 54.19 -27.88 1.45
N LYS A 72 55.00 -26.82 1.51
CA LYS A 72 54.60 -25.48 1.04
C LYS A 72 54.39 -25.42 -0.47
N GLN A 73 55.22 -26.10 -1.28
CA GLN A 73 55.02 -26.24 -2.73
C GLN A 73 53.65 -26.86 -3.03
N THR A 74 53.35 -28.00 -2.41
CA THR A 74 52.07 -28.69 -2.60
C THR A 74 50.88 -27.81 -2.21
N HIS A 75 50.98 -27.08 -1.09
CA HIS A 75 49.93 -26.17 -0.66
C HIS A 75 49.72 -25.02 -1.63
N VAL A 76 50.80 -24.36 -2.07
CA VAL A 76 50.74 -23.27 -3.04
C VAL A 76 50.17 -23.76 -4.37
N ASP A 77 50.66 -24.87 -4.90
CA ASP A 77 50.16 -25.46 -6.15
C ASP A 77 48.66 -25.78 -6.05
N ALA A 78 48.19 -26.31 -4.91
CA ALA A 78 46.77 -26.58 -4.70
C ALA A 78 45.90 -25.30 -4.73
N GLU A 79 46.37 -24.20 -4.12
CA GLU A 79 45.66 -22.93 -4.12
C GLU A 79 45.66 -22.27 -5.50
N LEU A 80 46.79 -22.30 -6.20
CA LEU A 80 46.92 -21.77 -7.56
C LEU A 80 46.07 -22.55 -8.57
N ASN A 81 46.02 -23.87 -8.45
CA ASN A 81 45.16 -24.72 -9.28
C ASN A 81 43.67 -24.38 -9.13
N LYS A 82 43.21 -23.96 -7.94
CA LYS A 82 41.81 -23.53 -7.75
C LYS A 82 41.50 -22.26 -8.54
N ILE A 83 42.41 -21.28 -8.50
CA ILE A 83 42.27 -20.02 -9.24
C ILE A 83 42.34 -20.30 -10.75
N GLU A 84 43.29 -21.12 -11.19
CA GLU A 84 43.44 -21.54 -12.58
C GLU A 84 42.17 -22.21 -13.11
N ASN A 85 41.65 -23.21 -12.40
CA ASN A 85 40.43 -23.90 -12.81
C ASN A 85 39.22 -22.96 -12.88
N HIS A 86 39.08 -22.02 -11.94
CA HIS A 86 38.00 -21.02 -11.99
C HIS A 86 38.09 -20.16 -13.26
N VAL A 87 39.27 -19.61 -13.55
CA VAL A 87 39.51 -18.75 -14.71
C VAL A 87 39.31 -19.53 -16.02
N LEU A 88 39.84 -20.75 -16.13
CA LEU A 88 39.70 -21.57 -17.33
C LEU A 88 38.25 -22.01 -17.57
N ASN A 89 37.49 -22.36 -16.52
CA ASN A 89 36.08 -22.71 -16.65
C ASN A 89 35.24 -21.50 -17.09
N ALA A 90 35.51 -20.32 -16.55
CA ALA A 90 34.85 -19.08 -16.96
C ALA A 90 35.21 -18.71 -18.42
N PHE A 91 36.47 -18.87 -18.80
CA PHE A 91 36.92 -18.63 -20.17
C PHE A 91 36.25 -19.57 -21.18
N ASN A 92 36.20 -20.87 -20.88
CA ASN A 92 35.61 -21.88 -21.76
C ASN A 92 34.08 -21.74 -21.90
N SER A 93 33.42 -21.08 -20.94
CA SER A 93 31.98 -20.84 -20.94
C SER A 93 31.58 -19.49 -21.56
N GLY A 94 32.56 -18.61 -21.80
CA GLY A 94 32.35 -17.24 -22.28
C GLY A 94 32.75 -17.03 -23.74
N ASN A 95 32.52 -15.82 -24.25
CA ASN A 95 32.97 -15.42 -25.57
C ASN A 95 34.43 -14.88 -25.51
N PRO A 96 35.40 -15.47 -26.24
CA PRO A 96 36.79 -14.99 -26.26
C PRO A 96 36.97 -13.53 -26.70
N ASP A 97 36.02 -12.96 -27.47
CA ASP A 97 36.04 -11.55 -27.89
C ASP A 97 35.80 -10.56 -26.74
N GLU A 98 35.16 -11.02 -25.66
CA GLU A 98 34.84 -10.19 -24.47
C GLU A 98 35.95 -10.24 -23.41
N VAL A 99 36.95 -11.11 -23.61
CA VAL A 99 38.03 -11.31 -22.65
C VAL A 99 39.03 -10.16 -22.76
N ASN A 100 39.13 -9.40 -21.67
CA ASN A 100 40.10 -8.33 -21.51
C ASN A 100 40.66 -8.31 -20.08
N LYS A 101 41.47 -7.30 -19.75
CA LYS A 101 42.07 -7.14 -18.41
C LYS A 101 41.01 -7.04 -17.31
N ASP A 102 39.93 -6.30 -17.55
CA ASP A 102 38.87 -6.05 -16.57
C ASP A 102 38.01 -7.30 -16.35
N TRP A 103 37.75 -8.06 -17.42
CA TRP A 103 37.14 -9.38 -17.34
C TRP A 103 37.94 -10.31 -16.43
N LEU A 104 39.27 -10.40 -16.63
CA LEU A 104 40.12 -11.28 -15.82
C LEU A 104 40.15 -10.84 -14.36
N GLN A 105 40.24 -9.53 -14.09
CA GLN A 105 40.16 -9.01 -12.72
C GLN A 105 38.81 -9.32 -12.09
N THR A 106 37.71 -9.19 -12.84
CA THR A 106 36.35 -9.53 -12.38
C THR A 106 36.23 -11.01 -12.01
N GLN A 107 36.78 -11.93 -12.80
CA GLN A 107 36.77 -13.36 -12.45
C GLN A 107 37.57 -13.64 -11.17
N ILE A 108 38.71 -12.97 -10.99
CA ILE A 108 39.48 -13.09 -9.74
C ILE A 108 38.72 -12.52 -8.56
N ASP A 109 38.01 -11.40 -8.72
CA ASP A 109 37.19 -10.83 -7.67
C ASP A 109 36.00 -11.73 -7.34
N ASN A 110 35.33 -12.33 -8.34
CA ASN A 110 34.26 -13.32 -8.16
C ASN A 110 34.75 -14.59 -7.48
N TYR A 111 35.99 -15.03 -7.73
CA TYR A 111 36.59 -16.16 -7.02
C TYR A 111 36.69 -15.91 -5.51
N TYR A 112 37.09 -14.70 -5.11
CA TYR A 112 37.21 -14.34 -3.70
C TYR A 112 35.89 -13.85 -3.07
N ASN A 113 35.00 -13.29 -3.87
CA ASN A 113 33.73 -12.68 -3.48
C ASN A 113 32.64 -13.10 -4.49
N PRO A 114 32.18 -14.36 -4.46
CA PRO A 114 31.17 -14.83 -5.40
C PRO A 114 29.89 -13.99 -5.28
N PRO A 115 29.28 -13.56 -6.40
CA PRO A 115 28.04 -12.80 -6.35
C PRO A 115 26.99 -13.59 -5.56
N GLN A 116 26.46 -12.99 -4.50
CA GLN A 116 25.34 -13.58 -3.77
C GLN A 116 24.11 -13.54 -4.68
N GLU A 117 23.49 -14.70 -4.93
CA GLU A 117 22.18 -14.73 -5.55
C GLU A 117 21.23 -13.85 -4.75
N ALA A 118 20.46 -13.00 -5.43
CA ALA A 118 19.44 -12.18 -4.77
C ALA A 118 18.53 -13.09 -3.93
N GLU A 119 18.29 -12.72 -2.67
CA GLU A 119 17.48 -13.56 -1.80
C GLU A 119 16.12 -13.86 -2.47
N PRO A 120 15.68 -15.14 -2.46
CA PRO A 120 14.43 -15.50 -3.10
C PRO A 120 13.27 -14.76 -2.43
N LEU A 121 12.35 -14.25 -3.24
CA LEU A 121 11.20 -13.50 -2.73
C LEU A 121 10.41 -14.31 -1.68
N PRO A 122 9.88 -13.66 -0.62
CA PRO A 122 9.18 -14.37 0.44
C PRO A 122 7.95 -15.13 -0.08
N LYS A 123 7.86 -16.43 0.20
CA LYS A 123 6.70 -17.27 -0.17
C LYS A 123 5.56 -17.21 0.86
N GLY A 124 5.88 -16.85 2.11
CA GLY A 124 4.89 -16.64 3.17
C GLY A 124 4.11 -15.35 2.93
N LEU A 125 2.78 -15.43 2.96
CA LEU A 125 1.89 -14.33 2.61
C LEU A 125 2.11 -13.10 3.48
N LEU A 126 2.26 -13.27 4.80
CA LEU A 126 2.47 -12.14 5.71
C LEU A 126 3.80 -11.42 5.43
N LYS A 127 4.90 -12.17 5.24
CA LYS A 127 6.21 -11.61 4.90
C LYS A 127 6.21 -10.94 3.51
N TYR A 128 5.53 -11.55 2.54
CA TYR A 128 5.39 -10.94 1.22
C TYR A 128 4.51 -9.70 1.23
N PHE A 129 3.54 -9.62 2.14
CA PHE A 129 2.75 -8.41 2.35
C PHE A 129 3.66 -7.23 2.72
N ASP A 130 4.65 -7.44 3.58
CA ASP A 130 5.65 -6.42 3.91
C ASP A 130 6.45 -5.95 2.70
N TYR A 131 6.96 -6.90 1.92
CA TYR A 131 7.62 -6.60 0.65
C TYR A 131 6.70 -5.81 -0.31
N PHE A 132 5.43 -6.24 -0.45
CA PHE A 132 4.45 -5.54 -1.28
C PHE A 132 4.20 -4.10 -0.83
N ILE A 133 4.08 -3.86 0.47
CA ILE A 133 3.93 -2.51 1.01
C ILE A 133 5.18 -1.68 0.71
N ASP A 134 6.37 -2.25 0.87
CA ASP A 134 7.63 -1.55 0.57
C ASP A 134 7.72 -1.15 -0.90
N CYS A 135 7.36 -2.04 -1.83
CA CYS A 135 7.28 -1.73 -3.26
C CYS A 135 6.28 -0.61 -3.57
N LYS A 136 5.14 -0.57 -2.87
CA LYS A 136 4.03 0.33 -3.19
C LYS A 136 3.99 1.62 -2.39
N LYS A 137 4.80 1.78 -1.34
CA LYS A 137 4.72 2.91 -0.39
C LYS A 137 4.82 4.28 -1.07
N ASN A 138 5.59 4.40 -2.15
CA ASN A 138 5.78 5.65 -2.90
C ASN A 138 4.69 5.93 -3.94
N GLU A 139 3.88 4.93 -4.31
CA GLU A 139 2.82 5.04 -5.32
C GLU A 139 1.43 5.23 -4.70
N ILE A 140 1.30 5.09 -3.37
CA ILE A 140 0.01 5.06 -2.69
C ILE A 140 -0.13 6.19 -1.68
N THR A 141 -1.35 6.67 -1.52
CA THR A 141 -1.67 7.65 -0.46
C THR A 141 -1.55 7.02 0.93
N ASN A 142 -1.29 7.85 1.95
CA ASN A 142 -1.33 7.45 3.36
C ASN A 142 -2.64 6.75 3.76
N GLY A 143 -3.76 7.14 3.16
CA GLY A 143 -5.06 6.50 3.38
C GLY A 143 -5.15 5.08 2.82
N THR A 144 -4.44 4.79 1.73
CA THR A 144 -4.33 3.43 1.17
C THR A 144 -3.34 2.58 1.97
N LEU A 145 -2.19 3.14 2.36
CA LEU A 145 -1.22 2.47 3.24
C LEU A 145 -1.85 1.99 4.54
N LYS A 146 -2.64 2.87 5.20
CA LYS A 146 -3.40 2.49 6.41
C LYS A 146 -4.35 1.30 6.16
N LYS A 147 -5.00 1.21 5.00
CA LYS A 147 -5.88 0.08 4.68
C LYS A 147 -5.10 -1.21 4.51
N TYR A 148 -3.94 -1.16 3.85
CA TYR A 148 -3.05 -2.31 3.70
C TYR A 148 -2.55 -2.81 5.06
N ASN A 149 -2.12 -1.90 5.94
CA ASN A 149 -1.73 -2.27 7.31
C ASN A 149 -2.87 -2.89 8.10
N VAL A 150 -4.10 -2.39 7.97
CA VAL A 150 -5.28 -3.00 8.62
C VAL A 150 -5.51 -4.44 8.13
N SER A 151 -5.46 -4.68 6.82
CA SER A 151 -5.60 -6.03 6.26
C SER A 151 -4.44 -6.95 6.66
N LYS A 152 -3.19 -6.43 6.68
CA LYS A 152 -2.01 -7.15 7.15
C LYS A 152 -2.15 -7.56 8.62
N HIS A 153 -2.55 -6.65 9.51
CA HIS A 153 -2.74 -6.97 10.92
C HIS A 153 -3.89 -7.96 11.15
N LEU A 154 -4.93 -7.94 10.31
CA LEU A 154 -5.97 -8.97 10.34
C LEU A 154 -5.41 -10.34 9.93
N LEU A 155 -4.61 -10.40 8.86
CA LEU A 155 -3.92 -11.63 8.44
C LEU A 155 -3.00 -12.15 9.55
N GLN A 156 -2.23 -11.28 10.20
CA GLN A 156 -1.35 -11.65 11.31
C GLN A 156 -2.14 -12.26 12.47
N ARG A 157 -3.27 -11.67 12.87
CA ARG A 157 -4.15 -12.26 13.91
C ARG A 157 -4.73 -13.60 13.48
N TYR A 158 -5.03 -13.78 12.20
CA TYR A 158 -5.52 -15.04 11.67
C TYR A 158 -4.44 -16.13 11.67
N GLU A 159 -3.20 -15.82 11.27
CA GLU A 159 -2.07 -16.76 11.37
C GLU A 159 -1.79 -17.19 12.81
N LEU A 160 -1.90 -16.25 13.76
CA LEU A 160 -1.74 -16.53 15.19
C LEU A 160 -2.82 -17.50 15.71
N GLU A 161 -4.10 -17.30 15.36
CA GLU A 161 -5.19 -18.23 15.73
C GLU A 161 -4.97 -19.62 15.10
N LYS A 162 -4.54 -19.65 13.83
CA LYS A 162 -4.30 -20.91 13.09
C LYS A 162 -3.03 -21.63 13.54
N LYS A 163 -2.09 -20.92 14.19
CA LYS A 163 -0.74 -21.39 14.56
C LYS A 163 0.05 -21.90 13.35
N THR A 164 -0.22 -21.36 12.16
CA THR A 164 0.48 -21.75 10.92
C THR A 164 0.59 -20.52 10.02
N ALA A 165 1.80 -20.29 9.51
CA ALA A 165 2.06 -19.26 8.52
C ALA A 165 1.41 -19.64 7.18
N ILE A 166 0.67 -18.72 6.59
CA ILE A 166 -0.04 -18.95 5.33
C ILE A 166 0.93 -18.69 4.18
N GLN A 167 1.05 -19.63 3.25
CA GLN A 167 1.81 -19.41 2.04
C GLN A 167 0.94 -18.73 0.97
N ILE A 168 1.57 -18.01 0.05
CA ILE A 168 0.86 -17.38 -1.09
C ILE A 168 0.12 -18.43 -1.92
N ILE A 169 0.70 -19.63 -2.09
CA ILE A 169 0.08 -20.73 -2.84
C ILE A 169 -1.17 -21.29 -2.17
N ASP A 170 -1.35 -21.06 -0.86
CA ASP A 170 -2.49 -21.56 -0.09
C ASP A 170 -3.73 -20.65 -0.21
N VAL A 171 -3.61 -19.48 -0.85
CA VAL A 171 -4.73 -18.54 -1.04
C VAL A 171 -5.64 -19.07 -2.15
N ASN A 172 -6.51 -19.98 -1.77
CA ASN A 172 -7.46 -20.72 -2.60
C ASN A 172 -8.89 -20.63 -2.01
N ASP A 173 -9.86 -21.38 -2.55
CA ASP A 173 -11.25 -21.32 -2.06
C ASP A 173 -11.41 -21.84 -0.62
N LYS A 174 -10.58 -22.81 -0.22
CA LYS A 174 -10.55 -23.30 1.18
C LYS A 174 -10.05 -22.21 2.13
N PHE A 175 -8.97 -21.52 1.78
CA PHE A 175 -8.49 -20.36 2.54
C PHE A 175 -9.59 -19.30 2.69
N LYS A 176 -10.30 -18.96 1.62
CA LYS A 176 -11.42 -18.01 1.66
C LYS A 176 -12.46 -18.41 2.71
N LEU A 177 -12.93 -19.66 2.66
CA LEU A 177 -13.95 -20.17 3.59
C LEU A 177 -13.47 -20.13 5.05
N ASP A 178 -12.25 -20.59 5.30
CA ASP A 178 -11.67 -20.62 6.65
C ASP A 178 -11.44 -19.19 7.20
N PHE A 179 -10.96 -18.28 6.35
CA PHE A 179 -10.75 -16.88 6.70
C PHE A 179 -12.08 -16.15 6.96
N GLU A 180 -13.11 -16.38 6.14
CA GLU A 180 -14.45 -15.84 6.34
C GLU A 180 -15.04 -16.33 7.66
N LYS A 181 -14.92 -17.63 7.97
CA LYS A 181 -15.39 -18.22 9.22
C LYS A 181 -14.70 -17.59 10.43
N TYR A 182 -13.38 -17.41 10.37
CA TYR A 182 -12.63 -16.71 11.42
C TYR A 182 -13.13 -15.27 11.59
N CYS A 183 -13.26 -14.51 10.50
CA CYS A 183 -13.68 -13.12 10.57
C CYS A 183 -15.11 -12.97 11.11
N LEU A 184 -16.02 -13.88 10.75
CA LEU A 184 -17.38 -13.90 11.30
C LEU A 184 -17.38 -14.20 12.81
N LYS A 185 -16.59 -15.17 13.28
CA LYS A 185 -16.38 -15.45 14.72
C LYS A 185 -15.87 -14.20 15.48
N GLN A 186 -15.09 -13.35 14.80
CA GLN A 186 -14.53 -12.11 15.33
C GLN A 186 -15.41 -10.87 15.08
N ASN A 187 -16.68 -11.08 14.71
CA ASN A 187 -17.69 -10.04 14.48
C ASN A 187 -17.34 -9.01 13.39
N TYR A 188 -16.52 -9.38 12.39
CA TYR A 188 -16.28 -8.51 11.24
C TYR A 188 -17.52 -8.48 10.33
N ALA A 189 -17.90 -7.28 9.88
CA ALA A 189 -18.99 -7.12 8.93
C ALA A 189 -18.65 -7.76 7.57
N PRO A 190 -19.61 -8.37 6.84
CA PRO A 190 -19.35 -9.07 5.58
C PRO A 190 -18.62 -8.24 4.51
N ASN A 191 -18.94 -6.95 4.41
CA ASN A 191 -18.24 -6.01 3.51
C ASN A 191 -16.79 -5.73 3.92
N THR A 192 -16.47 -5.77 5.22
CA THR A 192 -15.10 -5.66 5.71
C THR A 192 -14.31 -6.90 5.30
N ILE A 193 -14.86 -8.09 5.54
CA ILE A 193 -14.25 -9.38 5.16
C ILE A 193 -13.97 -9.42 3.66
N SER A 194 -14.95 -9.06 2.84
CA SER A 194 -14.82 -9.07 1.37
C SER A 194 -13.78 -8.05 0.87
N LYS A 195 -13.63 -6.92 1.57
CA LYS A 195 -12.58 -5.94 1.28
C LYS A 195 -11.20 -6.47 1.63
N ASP A 196 -11.04 -7.09 2.80
CA ASP A 196 -9.76 -7.67 3.23
C ASP A 196 -9.34 -8.82 2.32
N LEU A 197 -10.26 -9.70 1.92
CA LEU A 197 -10.01 -10.73 0.91
C LEU A 197 -9.56 -10.14 -0.44
N ARG A 198 -10.16 -9.02 -0.88
CA ARG A 198 -9.74 -8.32 -2.11
C ARG A 198 -8.33 -7.76 -2.00
N THR A 199 -7.97 -7.22 -0.83
CA THR A 199 -6.60 -6.76 -0.55
C THR A 199 -5.63 -7.94 -0.61
N LEU A 200 -5.92 -9.05 0.08
CA LEU A 200 -5.07 -10.24 0.08
C LEU A 200 -4.88 -10.82 -1.33
N LYS A 201 -5.95 -10.87 -2.12
CA LYS A 201 -5.90 -11.27 -3.54
C LYS A 201 -5.01 -10.33 -4.36
N THR A 202 -5.05 -9.02 -4.09
CA THR A 202 -4.18 -8.03 -4.76
C THR A 202 -2.71 -8.30 -4.47
N VAL A 203 -2.37 -8.60 -3.20
CA VAL A 203 -1.01 -8.96 -2.79
C VAL A 203 -0.54 -10.24 -3.46
N CYS A 204 -1.40 -11.27 -3.53
CA CYS A 204 -1.08 -12.52 -4.22
C CYS A 204 -0.94 -12.35 -5.73
N ASN A 205 -1.73 -11.49 -6.36
CA ASN A 205 -1.58 -11.18 -7.78
C ASN A 205 -0.25 -10.47 -8.06
N HIS A 206 0.20 -9.59 -7.16
CA HIS A 206 1.54 -9.00 -7.23
C HIS A 206 2.63 -10.06 -7.08
N ALA A 207 2.45 -11.05 -6.18
CA ALA A 207 3.34 -12.21 -6.07
C ALA A 207 3.42 -13.02 -7.36
N LYS A 208 2.27 -13.31 -7.97
CA LYS A 208 2.15 -14.00 -9.26
C LYS A 208 2.95 -13.27 -10.35
N HIS A 209 2.80 -11.96 -10.43
CA HIS A 209 3.51 -11.13 -11.41
C HIS A 209 5.03 -11.17 -11.22
N ASN A 210 5.50 -11.25 -9.98
CA ASN A 210 6.92 -11.36 -9.65
C ASN A 210 7.45 -12.82 -9.66
N GLY A 211 6.75 -13.73 -10.34
CA GLY A 211 7.22 -15.11 -10.55
C GLY A 211 6.99 -16.07 -9.38
N ILE A 212 6.29 -15.66 -8.32
CA ILE A 212 5.92 -16.58 -7.23
C ILE A 212 4.71 -17.41 -7.64
N LYS A 213 4.82 -18.73 -7.51
CA LYS A 213 3.71 -19.67 -7.77
C LYS A 213 2.53 -19.39 -6.83
N THR A 214 1.36 -19.16 -7.40
CA THR A 214 0.09 -18.96 -6.67
C THR A 214 -0.88 -20.11 -6.90
N SER A 215 -1.96 -20.18 -6.10
CA SER A 215 -3.07 -21.07 -6.39
C SER A 215 -3.67 -20.80 -7.77
N HIS A 216 -4.06 -21.86 -8.49
CA HIS A 216 -4.83 -21.74 -9.73
C HIS A 216 -6.24 -21.15 -9.50
N GLN A 217 -6.77 -21.28 -8.28
CA GLN A 217 -8.09 -20.74 -7.89
C GLN A 217 -8.04 -19.26 -7.50
N LEU A 218 -6.86 -18.64 -7.41
CA LEU A 218 -6.71 -17.27 -6.91
C LEU A 218 -7.61 -16.27 -7.67
N GLU A 219 -7.68 -16.41 -8.99
CA GLU A 219 -8.47 -15.53 -9.86
C GLU A 219 -9.97 -15.75 -9.72
N THR A 220 -10.40 -16.98 -9.42
CA THR A 220 -11.82 -17.34 -9.28
C THR A 220 -12.40 -17.05 -7.89
N ILE A 221 -11.55 -16.80 -6.88
CA ILE A 221 -11.99 -16.36 -5.55
C ILE A 221 -12.91 -15.14 -5.67
N LYS A 222 -14.18 -15.33 -5.31
CA LYS A 222 -15.22 -14.29 -5.33
C LYS A 222 -15.15 -13.43 -4.07
N THR A 223 -15.27 -12.11 -4.25
CA THR A 223 -15.33 -11.12 -3.16
C THR A 223 -16.61 -10.30 -3.30
N PRO A 224 -17.74 -10.82 -2.78
CA PRO A 224 -19.04 -10.18 -2.99
C PRO A 224 -19.13 -8.81 -2.32
N GLN A 225 -20.00 -7.96 -2.85
CA GLN A 225 -20.38 -6.71 -2.21
C GLN A 225 -21.79 -6.85 -1.65
N TYR A 226 -21.93 -6.65 -0.35
CA TYR A 226 -23.21 -6.75 0.33
C TYR A 226 -23.90 -5.39 0.34
N LYS A 227 -25.19 -5.37 -0.01
CA LYS A 227 -26.00 -4.15 0.04
C LYS A 227 -26.01 -3.58 1.46
N THR A 228 -25.90 -2.26 1.55
CA THR A 228 -25.97 -1.52 2.82
C THR A 228 -27.04 -0.46 2.71
N GLU A 229 -27.80 -0.26 3.78
CA GLU A 229 -28.81 0.80 3.86
C GLU A 229 -28.21 2.18 3.55
N LYS A 230 -28.92 2.93 2.70
CA LYS A 230 -28.50 4.24 2.21
C LYS A 230 -29.31 5.31 2.92
N ILE A 231 -28.87 5.64 4.12
CA ILE A 231 -29.50 6.67 4.95
C ILE A 231 -29.21 8.04 4.35
N TYR A 232 -30.26 8.87 4.23
CA TYR A 232 -30.24 10.26 3.75
C TYR A 232 -31.26 11.11 4.53
N LEU A 233 -31.13 12.44 4.49
CA LEU A 233 -32.11 13.38 5.05
C LEU A 233 -33.06 13.85 3.95
N THR A 234 -34.37 13.72 4.15
CA THR A 234 -35.38 14.21 3.20
C THR A 234 -35.50 15.74 3.28
N PHE A 235 -36.12 16.38 2.29
CA PHE A 235 -36.38 17.83 2.35
C PHE A 235 -37.17 18.24 3.60
N GLU A 236 -38.15 17.43 4.03
CA GLU A 236 -38.91 17.69 5.26
C GLU A 236 -38.03 17.65 6.51
N GLU A 237 -37.08 16.71 6.58
CA GLU A 237 -36.13 16.62 7.70
C GLU A 237 -35.14 17.78 7.67
N LEU A 238 -34.68 18.20 6.50
CA LEU A 238 -33.84 19.40 6.33
C LEU A 238 -34.59 20.65 6.79
N LEU A 239 -35.87 20.80 6.45
CA LEU A 239 -36.71 21.90 6.94
C LEU A 239 -36.86 21.88 8.47
N LYS A 240 -37.03 20.69 9.07
CA LYS A 240 -37.04 20.55 10.55
C LYS A 240 -35.72 20.99 11.18
N ILE A 241 -34.60 20.69 10.53
CA ILE A 241 -33.26 21.12 10.98
C ILE A 241 -33.12 22.64 10.84
N GLU A 242 -33.48 23.22 9.70
CA GLU A 242 -33.41 24.67 9.44
C GLU A 242 -34.20 25.45 10.50
N LYS A 243 -35.42 25.01 10.78
CA LYS A 243 -36.39 25.64 11.71
C LYS A 243 -36.14 25.35 13.20
N ILE A 244 -35.03 24.71 13.59
CA ILE A 244 -34.69 24.57 15.01
C ILE A 244 -34.57 25.95 15.65
N ASP A 245 -35.32 26.18 16.73
CA ASP A 245 -35.19 27.36 17.58
C ASP A 245 -33.73 27.52 18.05
N LYS A 246 -33.15 28.69 17.76
CA LYS A 246 -31.77 29.05 18.10
C LYS A 246 -31.48 28.88 19.59
N ARG A 247 -32.47 29.08 20.48
CA ARG A 247 -32.32 28.92 21.94
C ARG A 247 -31.97 27.48 22.34
N ARG A 248 -32.26 26.50 21.47
CA ARG A 248 -31.97 25.07 21.69
C ARG A 248 -30.59 24.67 21.18
N LEU A 249 -29.83 25.58 20.58
CA LEU A 249 -28.54 25.32 19.97
C LEU A 249 -27.47 26.19 20.63
N ASN A 250 -26.41 25.57 21.13
CA ASN A 250 -25.18 26.31 21.41
C ASN A 250 -24.47 26.67 20.09
N ASP A 251 -23.44 27.51 20.17
CA ASP A 251 -22.72 27.99 18.98
C ASP A 251 -22.12 26.87 18.14
N ASN A 252 -21.59 25.82 18.78
CA ASN A 252 -21.03 24.67 18.07
C ASN A 252 -22.09 23.91 17.27
N TYR A 253 -23.28 23.71 17.84
CA TYR A 253 -24.39 23.03 17.18
C TYR A 253 -25.03 23.91 16.11
N ASN A 254 -25.15 25.21 16.33
CA ASN A 254 -25.61 26.15 15.30
C ASN A 254 -24.61 26.22 14.13
N ASN A 255 -23.31 26.17 14.41
CA ASN A 255 -22.26 26.12 13.38
C ASN A 255 -22.29 24.79 12.60
N ALA A 256 -22.44 23.66 13.28
CA ALA A 256 -22.58 22.35 12.64
C ALA A 256 -23.89 22.21 11.85
N LYS A 257 -24.99 22.82 12.33
CA LYS A 257 -26.28 22.88 11.62
C LYS A 257 -26.10 23.53 10.26
N ASP A 258 -25.49 24.72 10.23
CA ASP A 258 -25.30 25.47 8.98
C ASP A 258 -24.39 24.68 8.01
N TRP A 259 -23.32 24.05 8.51
CA TRP A 259 -22.50 23.13 7.70
C TRP A 259 -23.27 21.91 7.17
N LEU A 260 -24.18 21.34 7.96
CA LEU A 260 -25.02 20.22 7.53
C LEU A 260 -25.90 20.62 6.35
N ILE A 261 -26.58 21.76 6.45
CA ILE A 261 -27.39 22.29 5.35
C ILE A 261 -26.53 22.57 4.11
N ILE A 262 -25.38 23.24 4.27
CA ILE A 262 -24.44 23.46 3.16
C ILE A 262 -24.05 22.14 2.49
N SER A 263 -23.69 21.12 3.28
CA SER A 263 -23.30 19.81 2.74
C SER A 263 -24.44 19.11 1.98
N CYS A 264 -25.69 19.29 2.42
CA CYS A 264 -26.90 18.73 1.79
C CYS A 264 -27.30 19.45 0.50
N TYR A 265 -26.85 20.69 0.30
CA TYR A 265 -27.16 21.49 -0.90
C TYR A 265 -25.97 21.73 -1.84
N THR A 266 -24.76 21.31 -1.46
CA THR A 266 -23.56 21.36 -2.33
C THR A 266 -23.09 19.99 -2.80
N GLY A 267 -23.50 18.91 -2.12
CA GLY A 267 -23.18 17.55 -2.53
C GLY A 267 -21.70 17.14 -2.36
N GLN A 268 -20.89 17.92 -1.64
CA GLN A 268 -19.45 17.69 -1.52
C GLN A 268 -19.05 16.80 -0.34
N ARG A 269 -17.80 16.29 -0.37
CA ARG A 269 -17.25 15.49 0.75
C ARG A 269 -16.85 16.42 1.89
N ILE A 270 -16.78 15.89 3.10
CA ILE A 270 -16.38 16.68 4.29
C ILE A 270 -15.03 17.36 4.14
N SER A 271 -14.05 16.66 3.58
CA SER A 271 -12.71 17.22 3.31
C SER A 271 -12.74 18.42 2.37
N ASP A 272 -13.79 18.52 1.54
CA ASP A 272 -13.93 19.56 0.53
C ASP A 272 -14.76 20.72 1.11
N PHE A 273 -16.00 20.47 1.55
CA PHE A 273 -16.88 21.55 2.00
C PHE A 273 -16.39 22.23 3.28
N MET A 274 -15.70 21.51 4.18
CA MET A 274 -15.22 22.09 5.44
C MET A 274 -14.09 23.12 5.24
N ARG A 275 -13.59 23.26 4.00
CA ARG A 275 -12.56 24.25 3.61
C ARG A 275 -13.10 25.35 2.70
N PHE A 276 -14.40 25.40 2.46
CA PHE A 276 -14.98 26.48 1.67
C PHE A 276 -14.72 27.83 2.34
N THR A 277 -14.22 28.77 1.55
CA THR A 277 -14.03 30.16 1.94
C THR A 277 -14.78 31.07 0.98
N LYS A 278 -15.06 32.30 1.42
CA LYS A 278 -15.75 33.29 0.58
C LYS A 278 -14.98 33.60 -0.71
N ASP A 279 -13.65 33.50 -0.67
CA ASP A 279 -12.77 33.81 -1.82
C ASP A 279 -12.86 32.76 -2.92
N MET A 280 -13.41 31.57 -2.62
CA MET A 280 -13.73 30.55 -3.61
C MET A 280 -15.03 30.86 -4.37
N ILE A 281 -15.79 31.89 -3.98
CA ILE A 281 -17.06 32.25 -4.60
C ILE A 281 -16.83 33.28 -5.72
N ARG A 282 -17.29 32.95 -6.92
CA ARG A 282 -17.39 33.88 -8.05
C ARG A 282 -18.84 34.06 -8.48
N HIS A 283 -19.10 35.15 -9.19
CA HIS A 283 -20.42 35.43 -9.75
C HIS A 283 -20.33 35.51 -11.27
N GLU A 284 -21.18 34.76 -11.97
CA GLU A 284 -21.22 34.74 -13.44
C GLU A 284 -22.67 34.81 -13.92
N LYS A 285 -22.91 35.45 -15.06
CA LYS A 285 -24.23 35.48 -15.67
C LYS A 285 -24.52 34.15 -16.36
N ASN A 286 -25.70 33.59 -16.14
CA ASN A 286 -26.16 32.42 -16.88
C ASN A 286 -26.61 32.81 -18.31
N LYS A 287 -27.10 31.83 -19.09
CA LYS A 287 -27.61 32.06 -20.46
C LYS A 287 -28.71 33.12 -20.55
N ASP A 288 -29.48 33.30 -19.47
CA ASP A 288 -30.58 34.27 -19.38
C ASP A 288 -30.11 35.64 -18.85
N GLY A 289 -28.79 35.85 -18.70
CA GLY A 289 -28.22 37.09 -18.17
C GLY A 289 -28.33 37.27 -16.65
N VAL A 290 -28.86 36.28 -15.93
CA VAL A 290 -29.04 36.32 -14.47
C VAL A 290 -27.73 36.00 -13.78
N LEU A 291 -27.28 36.89 -12.89
CA LEU A 291 -26.08 36.69 -12.08
C LEU A 291 -26.29 35.53 -11.10
N LYS A 292 -25.40 34.54 -11.15
CA LYS A 292 -25.43 33.34 -10.29
C LYS A 292 -24.13 33.19 -9.52
N PRO A 293 -24.17 32.82 -8.23
CA PRO A 293 -23.00 32.50 -7.44
C PRO A 293 -22.52 31.07 -7.72
N PHE A 294 -21.22 30.89 -7.90
CA PHE A 294 -20.54 29.62 -8.08
C PHE A 294 -19.41 29.51 -7.06
N ILE A 295 -19.15 28.30 -6.57
CA ILE A 295 -17.97 28.00 -5.77
C ILE A 295 -16.99 27.12 -6.56
N GLU A 296 -15.72 27.48 -6.51
CA GLU A 296 -14.63 26.78 -7.19
C GLU A 296 -13.59 26.25 -6.21
N PHE A 297 -13.23 24.98 -6.38
CA PHE A 297 -12.27 24.31 -5.51
C PHE A 297 -11.75 23.04 -6.15
N THR A 298 -10.58 22.57 -5.68
CA THR A 298 -10.03 21.27 -6.06
C THR A 298 -10.36 20.23 -4.99
N GLN A 299 -10.98 19.12 -5.39
CA GLN A 299 -11.34 18.02 -4.49
C GLN A 299 -10.10 17.35 -3.91
N VAL A 300 -10.04 17.16 -2.58
CA VAL A 300 -8.87 16.55 -1.90
C VAL A 300 -8.55 15.16 -2.40
N LYS A 301 -9.59 14.35 -2.62
CA LYS A 301 -9.42 12.92 -2.85
C LYS A 301 -9.00 12.59 -4.28
N THR A 302 -9.47 13.36 -5.25
CA THR A 302 -9.39 13.04 -6.68
C THR A 302 -8.66 14.10 -7.48
N ASP A 303 -8.25 15.21 -6.84
CA ASP A 303 -7.57 16.34 -7.45
C ASP A 303 -8.34 16.98 -8.62
N LYS A 304 -9.67 16.77 -8.64
CA LYS A 304 -10.55 17.28 -9.69
C LYS A 304 -10.94 18.71 -9.35
N ILE A 305 -10.73 19.63 -10.30
CA ILE A 305 -11.25 21.00 -10.24
C ILE A 305 -12.77 20.96 -10.41
N MET A 306 -13.48 21.54 -9.46
CA MET A 306 -14.92 21.58 -9.40
C MET A 306 -15.42 23.01 -9.44
N THR A 307 -16.48 23.25 -10.21
CA THR A 307 -17.27 24.49 -10.19
C THR A 307 -18.72 24.11 -9.90
N VAL A 308 -19.27 24.61 -8.81
CA VAL A 308 -20.62 24.23 -8.35
C VAL A 308 -21.46 25.49 -8.15
N ALA A 309 -22.63 25.56 -8.79
CA ALA A 309 -23.59 26.62 -8.53
C ALA A 309 -24.11 26.54 -7.09
N LEU A 310 -24.13 27.67 -6.37
CA LEU A 310 -24.60 27.70 -4.99
C LEU A 310 -26.13 27.76 -4.95
N HIS A 311 -26.73 26.79 -4.26
CA HIS A 311 -28.17 26.73 -4.02
C HIS A 311 -28.62 27.91 -3.15
N PRO A 312 -29.84 28.47 -3.31
CA PRO A 312 -30.35 29.58 -2.50
C PRO A 312 -30.23 29.35 -0.98
N LYS A 313 -30.45 28.11 -0.52
CA LYS A 313 -30.25 27.71 0.89
C LYS A 313 -28.82 27.89 1.41
N VAL A 314 -27.82 27.79 0.55
CA VAL A 314 -26.43 28.09 0.91
C VAL A 314 -26.24 29.60 1.02
N ILE A 315 -26.82 30.36 0.10
CA ILE A 315 -26.78 31.83 0.10
C ILE A 315 -27.44 32.41 1.37
N GLU A 316 -28.62 31.91 1.76
CA GLU A 316 -29.29 32.28 3.01
C GLU A 316 -28.37 32.13 4.25
N ILE A 317 -27.53 31.09 4.27
CA ILE A 317 -26.56 30.84 5.35
C ILE A 317 -25.40 31.81 5.29
N LEU A 318 -24.89 32.11 4.09
CA LEU A 318 -23.82 33.09 3.89
C LEU A 318 -24.29 34.49 4.30
N ASP A 319 -25.49 34.90 3.90
CA ASP A 319 -26.06 36.21 4.25
C ASP A 319 -26.21 36.38 5.76
N LYS A 320 -26.74 35.34 6.43
CA LYS A 320 -26.78 35.26 7.92
C LYS A 320 -25.40 35.40 8.57
N ARG A 321 -24.32 35.11 7.84
CA ARG A 321 -22.92 35.10 8.31
C ARG A 321 -22.07 36.17 7.63
N SER A 322 -22.69 37.24 7.12
CA SER A 322 -22.02 38.37 6.48
C SER A 322 -21.09 37.92 5.33
N GLY A 323 -21.58 37.01 4.50
CA GLY A 323 -20.89 36.45 3.34
C GLY A 323 -19.88 35.34 3.66
N ASN A 324 -19.71 34.93 4.92
CA ASN A 324 -18.72 33.93 5.31
C ASN A 324 -19.33 32.54 5.51
N PHE A 325 -18.55 31.50 5.20
CA PHE A 325 -18.87 30.14 5.60
C PHE A 325 -18.81 29.95 7.13
N PRO A 326 -19.49 28.93 7.69
CA PRO A 326 -19.37 28.63 9.12
C PRO A 326 -17.93 28.25 9.49
N LYS A 327 -17.57 28.36 10.78
CA LYS A 327 -16.22 28.04 11.25
C LYS A 327 -15.91 26.56 10.98
N ALA A 328 -14.70 26.23 10.53
CA ALA A 328 -14.32 24.84 10.28
C ALA A 328 -14.41 23.99 11.55
N ILE A 329 -14.84 22.73 11.41
CA ILE A 329 -14.97 21.77 12.51
C ILE A 329 -14.19 20.51 12.12
N SER A 330 -13.44 19.91 13.05
CA SER A 330 -12.78 18.62 12.78
C SER A 330 -13.80 17.51 12.50
N ASP A 331 -13.48 16.60 11.57
CA ASP A 331 -14.38 15.53 11.15
C ASP A 331 -15.05 14.75 12.30
N PRO A 332 -14.33 14.35 13.38
CA PRO A 332 -14.94 13.65 14.50
C PRO A 332 -15.94 14.53 15.26
N LYS A 333 -15.59 15.80 15.53
CA LYS A 333 -16.47 16.74 16.23
C LYS A 333 -17.70 17.08 15.40
N TYR A 334 -17.53 17.29 14.09
CA TYR A 334 -18.65 17.55 13.19
C TYR A 334 -19.66 16.40 13.22
N ASN A 335 -19.19 15.15 13.10
CA ASN A 335 -20.04 13.96 13.20
C ASN A 335 -20.79 13.90 14.53
N LEU A 336 -20.13 14.22 15.65
CA LEU A 336 -20.79 14.27 16.95
C LEU A 336 -21.89 15.35 16.99
N TYR A 337 -21.59 16.55 16.49
CA TYR A 337 -22.49 17.69 16.55
C TYR A 337 -23.73 17.52 15.65
N ILE A 338 -23.57 17.05 14.42
CA ILE A 338 -24.72 16.85 13.51
C ILE A 338 -25.70 15.79 14.03
N LYS A 339 -25.22 14.76 14.75
CA LYS A 339 -26.09 13.80 15.43
C LYS A 339 -26.96 14.50 16.48
N GLN A 340 -26.37 15.39 17.27
CA GLN A 340 -27.11 16.18 18.27
C GLN A 340 -28.09 17.16 17.63
N VAL A 341 -27.68 17.85 16.57
CA VAL A 341 -28.57 18.74 15.79
C VAL A 341 -29.80 17.98 15.29
N CYS A 342 -29.62 16.80 14.70
CA CYS A 342 -30.74 15.99 14.20
C CYS A 342 -31.60 15.40 15.34
N ARG A 343 -31.00 15.09 16.50
CA ARG A 343 -31.75 14.71 17.70
C ARG A 343 -32.65 15.87 18.17
N ILE A 344 -32.13 17.08 18.22
CA ILE A 344 -32.86 18.31 18.61
C ILE A 344 -33.99 18.61 17.61
N ALA A 345 -33.76 18.34 16.32
CA ALA A 345 -34.76 18.40 15.25
C ALA A 345 -35.82 17.28 15.30
N LYS A 346 -35.78 16.41 16.31
CA LYS A 346 -36.70 15.28 16.51
C LYS A 346 -36.68 14.25 15.35
N ILE A 347 -35.51 14.06 14.72
CA ILE A 347 -35.31 13.01 13.69
C ILE A 347 -35.03 11.67 14.39
N THR A 348 -36.04 11.13 15.06
CA THR A 348 -35.92 9.97 15.97
C THR A 348 -36.49 8.66 15.41
N GLN A 349 -37.04 8.68 14.19
CA GLN A 349 -37.52 7.49 13.50
C GLN A 349 -36.49 6.37 13.57
N LYS A 350 -36.92 5.18 14.01
CA LYS A 350 -36.09 3.99 14.03
C LYS A 350 -35.95 3.43 12.62
N ILE A 351 -34.71 3.29 12.16
CA ILE A 351 -34.40 2.73 10.83
C ILE A 351 -33.28 1.69 10.96
N LYS A 352 -33.22 0.78 9.99
CA LYS A 352 -32.13 -0.17 9.88
C LYS A 352 -30.84 0.55 9.46
N GLY A 353 -29.74 0.23 10.12
CA GLY A 353 -28.42 0.75 9.77
C GLY A 353 -27.33 0.10 10.60
N SER A 354 -26.13 0.69 10.55
CA SER A 354 -25.01 0.20 11.34
C SER A 354 -24.25 1.33 12.02
N LYS A 355 -23.86 1.13 13.28
CA LYS A 355 -23.00 2.04 14.05
C LYS A 355 -21.69 1.35 14.42
N LEU A 356 -20.64 2.13 14.67
CA LEU A 356 -19.41 1.61 15.26
C LEU A 356 -19.63 1.43 16.75
N ASN A 357 -19.55 0.20 17.23
CA ASN A 357 -19.55 -0.15 18.64
C ASN A 357 -18.10 -0.48 19.08
N ASP A 358 -17.76 -0.09 20.31
CA ASP A 358 -16.47 -0.38 20.92
C ASP A 358 -16.61 -1.68 21.71
N LEU A 359 -15.92 -2.75 21.29
CA LEU A 359 -16.05 -4.06 21.95
C LEU A 359 -15.51 -4.05 23.38
N ASN A 360 -14.60 -3.12 23.71
CA ASN A 360 -13.96 -3.09 25.02
C ASN A 360 -14.83 -2.39 26.07
N LYS A 361 -15.85 -1.63 25.65
CA LYS A 361 -16.75 -0.91 26.57
C LYS A 361 -17.62 -1.82 27.44
N GLU A 362 -17.91 -3.04 27.00
CA GLU A 362 -18.71 -3.98 27.78
C GLU A 362 -17.89 -4.66 28.90
N GLU A 363 -16.55 -4.67 28.81
CA GLU A 363 -15.67 -5.26 29.83
C GLU A 363 -15.13 -4.22 30.84
N ASP A 364 -15.28 -2.91 30.56
CA ASP A 364 -14.74 -1.82 31.38
C ASP A 364 -15.41 -1.66 32.75
N GLU A 365 -16.60 -2.21 33.00
CA GLU A 365 -17.18 -2.22 34.35
C GLU A 365 -16.45 -3.20 35.31
N LYS A 366 -15.55 -4.07 34.82
CA LYS A 366 -14.88 -5.09 35.64
C LYS A 366 -13.36 -5.07 35.63
N LYS A 367 -12.68 -4.23 34.85
CA LYS A 367 -11.19 -4.22 34.83
C LYS A 367 -10.59 -2.82 34.76
N ASN A 368 -10.04 -2.38 35.89
CA ASN A 368 -8.98 -1.36 35.91
C ASN A 368 -7.70 -1.95 35.29
N LYS A 369 -7.52 -1.91 33.96
CA LYS A 369 -6.20 -2.13 33.34
C LYS A 369 -5.94 -1.24 32.12
N LYS A 370 -4.65 -0.90 32.01
CA LYS A 370 -3.99 0.02 31.07
C LYS A 370 -4.15 -0.39 29.61
N GLU A 371 -4.30 0.63 28.75
CA GLU A 371 -3.97 0.62 27.30
C GLU A 371 -4.54 -0.51 26.43
N ASP A 372 -5.79 -0.92 26.66
CA ASP A 372 -6.45 -1.77 25.68
C ASP A 372 -6.74 -0.98 24.40
N VAL A 373 -6.16 -1.43 23.28
CA VAL A 373 -6.40 -0.89 21.95
C VAL A 373 -7.89 -1.00 21.65
N LYS A 374 -8.59 0.13 21.61
CA LYS A 374 -10.04 0.19 21.35
C LYS A 374 -10.39 -0.56 20.06
N GLN A 375 -11.16 -1.64 20.21
CA GLN A 375 -11.53 -2.50 19.09
C GLN A 375 -12.94 -2.19 18.63
N TYR A 376 -13.05 -1.44 17.54
CA TYR A 376 -14.36 -1.10 16.97
C TYR A 376 -14.89 -2.19 16.02
N ARG A 377 -16.20 -2.46 16.11
CA ARG A 377 -16.95 -3.27 15.13
C ARG A 377 -18.20 -2.53 14.66
N LYS A 378 -18.58 -2.78 13.41
CA LYS A 378 -19.86 -2.30 12.90
C LYS A 378 -20.95 -3.26 13.33
N GLU A 379 -21.83 -2.77 14.18
CA GLU A 379 -23.02 -3.50 14.62
C GLU A 379 -24.19 -3.05 13.76
N SER A 380 -24.89 -4.00 13.14
CA SER A 380 -26.10 -3.72 12.36
C SER A 380 -27.32 -3.92 13.24
N GLY A 381 -28.26 -3.00 13.18
CA GLY A 381 -29.43 -3.01 14.04
C GLY A 381 -30.44 -1.96 13.64
N ILE A 382 -31.43 -1.77 14.51
CA ILE A 382 -32.46 -0.73 14.36
C ILE A 382 -32.12 0.38 15.35
N TYR A 383 -31.79 1.56 14.83
CA TYR A 383 -31.41 2.71 15.65
C TYR A 383 -32.22 3.93 15.27
N PRO A 384 -32.42 4.89 16.20
CA PRO A 384 -32.92 6.20 15.83
C PRO A 384 -32.05 6.81 14.73
N LYS A 385 -32.68 7.35 13.69
CA LYS A 385 -31.99 7.86 12.49
C LYS A 385 -30.87 8.84 12.82
N TRP A 386 -31.07 9.74 13.79
CA TRP A 386 -30.03 10.68 14.23
C TRP A 386 -28.74 10.01 14.71
N GLU A 387 -28.76 8.79 15.24
CA GLU A 387 -27.55 8.08 15.68
C GLU A 387 -26.68 7.59 14.53
N LEU A 388 -27.29 7.39 13.36
CA LEU A 388 -26.67 6.83 12.17
C LEU A 388 -26.10 7.92 11.24
N ILE A 389 -26.33 9.18 11.57
CA ILE A 389 -25.88 10.32 10.78
C ILE A 389 -24.36 10.47 10.90
N THR A 390 -23.71 10.61 9.75
CA THR A 390 -22.29 10.92 9.60
C THR A 390 -22.15 11.95 8.49
N SER A 391 -20.99 12.56 8.35
CA SER A 391 -20.75 13.69 7.44
C SER A 391 -21.11 13.41 5.99
N HIS A 392 -20.99 12.16 5.57
CA HIS A 392 -21.34 11.71 4.23
C HIS A 392 -22.87 11.73 3.97
N ILE A 393 -23.69 12.01 4.98
CA ILE A 393 -25.13 12.25 4.84
C ILE A 393 -25.42 13.41 3.89
N GLY A 394 -24.58 14.45 3.88
CA GLY A 394 -24.80 15.65 3.06
C GLY A 394 -24.87 15.32 1.58
N ARG A 395 -23.79 14.75 1.06
CA ARG A 395 -23.69 14.26 -0.32
C ARG A 395 -24.76 13.24 -0.68
N ARG A 396 -25.14 12.33 0.22
CA ARG A 396 -26.21 11.35 -0.03
C ARG A 396 -27.58 12.00 -0.13
N SER A 397 -27.86 12.97 0.75
CA SER A 397 -29.11 13.72 0.76
C SER A 397 -29.24 14.56 -0.48
N PHE A 398 -28.17 15.27 -0.89
CA PHE A 398 -28.13 15.99 -2.15
C PHE A 398 -28.45 15.05 -3.34
N ALA A 399 -27.67 13.97 -3.49
CA ALA A 399 -27.86 13.04 -4.59
C ALA A 399 -29.26 12.44 -4.61
N THR A 400 -29.78 12.01 -3.46
CA THR A 400 -31.08 11.33 -3.37
C THR A 400 -32.25 12.27 -3.57
N ASN A 401 -32.25 13.44 -2.91
CA ASN A 401 -33.39 14.36 -2.94
C ASN A 401 -33.56 15.03 -4.31
N PHE A 402 -32.46 15.33 -5.01
CA PHE A 402 -32.51 15.94 -6.34
C PHE A 402 -32.54 14.94 -7.49
N TYR A 403 -32.40 13.64 -7.22
CA TYR A 403 -32.53 12.62 -8.25
C TYR A 403 -33.96 12.58 -8.78
N GLY A 404 -34.11 12.59 -10.11
CA GLY A 404 -35.42 12.64 -10.79
C GLY A 404 -35.98 14.05 -10.98
N THR A 405 -35.42 15.07 -10.31
CA THR A 405 -35.79 16.49 -10.53
C THR A 405 -34.73 17.25 -11.29
N ILE A 406 -33.45 17.02 -10.97
CA ILE A 406 -32.31 17.55 -11.72
C ILE A 406 -31.80 16.45 -12.67
N PRO A 407 -31.46 16.77 -13.94
CA PRO A 407 -30.84 15.82 -14.85
C PRO A 407 -29.61 15.15 -14.22
N THR A 408 -29.55 13.81 -14.31
CA THR A 408 -28.55 12.97 -13.65
C THR A 408 -27.12 13.37 -14.00
N THR A 409 -26.88 13.83 -15.24
CA THR A 409 -25.59 14.34 -15.70
C THR A 409 -25.06 15.49 -14.84
N TYR A 410 -25.92 16.43 -14.46
CA TYR A 410 -25.55 17.55 -13.58
C TYR A 410 -25.29 17.08 -12.15
N LEU A 411 -26.09 16.14 -11.63
CA LEU A 411 -25.87 15.59 -10.29
C LEU A 411 -24.54 14.82 -10.20
N ILE A 412 -24.21 14.01 -11.21
CA ILE A 412 -22.92 13.31 -11.33
C ILE A 412 -21.77 14.31 -11.34
N ASN A 413 -21.90 15.38 -12.13
CA ASN A 413 -20.90 16.43 -12.22
C ASN A 413 -20.72 17.12 -10.86
N VAL A 414 -21.79 17.69 -10.28
CA VAL A 414 -21.74 18.40 -8.99
C VAL A 414 -21.15 17.52 -7.92
N THR A 415 -21.60 16.28 -7.78
CA THR A 415 -21.05 15.37 -6.77
C THR A 415 -19.62 14.91 -7.10
N GLY A 416 -19.14 15.03 -8.34
CA GLY A 416 -17.81 14.58 -8.75
C GLY A 416 -17.67 13.06 -8.67
N HIS A 417 -18.65 12.32 -9.19
CA HIS A 417 -18.51 10.88 -9.43
C HIS A 417 -17.90 10.64 -10.82
N SER A 418 -17.02 9.65 -10.92
CA SER A 418 -16.36 9.31 -12.20
C SER A 418 -17.28 8.56 -13.16
N THR A 419 -18.25 7.81 -12.64
CA THR A 419 -19.21 7.04 -13.45
C THR A 419 -20.62 7.15 -12.87
N GLU A 420 -21.62 6.95 -13.72
CA GLU A 420 -23.02 6.90 -13.32
C GLU A 420 -23.30 5.74 -12.37
N ALA A 421 -22.73 4.55 -12.62
CA ALA A 421 -22.85 3.40 -11.71
C ALA A 421 -22.36 3.72 -10.29
N MET A 422 -21.30 4.54 -10.15
CA MET A 422 -20.86 5.01 -8.83
C MET A 422 -21.86 5.95 -8.18
N PHE A 423 -22.50 6.83 -8.96
CA PHE A 423 -23.53 7.75 -8.46
C PHE A 423 -24.80 7.02 -8.01
N LEU A 424 -25.29 6.07 -8.80
CA LEU A 424 -26.49 5.28 -8.46
C LEU A 424 -26.35 4.53 -7.13
N ASN A 425 -25.13 4.15 -6.76
CA ASN A 425 -24.83 3.54 -5.45
C ASN A 425 -25.05 4.48 -4.24
N TYR A 426 -25.30 5.77 -4.45
CA TYR A 426 -25.53 6.76 -3.40
C TYR A 426 -27.02 7.02 -3.17
N LEU A 427 -27.88 6.66 -4.13
CA LEU A 427 -29.31 6.91 -4.06
C LEU A 427 -29.94 6.08 -2.95
N GLY A 428 -30.69 6.76 -2.09
CA GLY A 428 -31.42 6.15 -0.98
C GLY A 428 -32.90 5.91 -1.23
N LYS A 429 -33.42 6.24 -2.42
CA LYS A 429 -34.82 5.96 -2.78
C LYS A 429 -35.04 4.46 -2.86
N SER A 430 -36.08 3.99 -2.17
CA SER A 430 -36.55 2.62 -2.27
C SER A 430 -37.36 2.41 -3.55
N ASN A 431 -37.59 1.14 -3.94
CA ASN A 431 -38.50 0.83 -5.04
C ASN A 431 -39.90 1.41 -4.81
N LYS A 432 -40.34 1.51 -3.54
CA LYS A 432 -41.60 2.14 -3.17
C LYS A 432 -41.59 3.64 -3.46
N ASP A 433 -40.50 4.33 -3.14
CA ASP A 433 -40.38 5.77 -3.40
C ASP A 433 -40.41 6.05 -4.90
N LEU A 434 -39.70 5.25 -5.70
CA LEU A 434 -39.73 5.35 -7.16
C LEU A 434 -41.11 5.06 -7.74
N ALA A 435 -41.81 4.04 -7.21
CA ALA A 435 -43.17 3.70 -7.61
C ALA A 435 -44.21 4.78 -7.20
N MET A 436 -43.93 5.58 -6.16
CA MET A 436 -44.76 6.73 -5.83
C MET A 436 -44.42 7.92 -6.72
N GLU A 437 -43.15 8.15 -7.06
CA GLU A 437 -42.76 9.28 -7.90
C GLU A 437 -43.26 9.17 -9.33
N ILE A 438 -43.37 7.95 -9.87
CA ILE A 438 -43.89 7.75 -11.21
C ILE A 438 -45.36 8.19 -11.34
N THR A 439 -46.13 8.23 -10.23
CA THR A 439 -47.52 8.71 -10.26
C THR A 439 -47.64 10.22 -10.50
N ASN A 440 -46.54 10.97 -10.44
CA ASN A 440 -46.55 12.40 -10.81
C ASN A 440 -46.49 12.63 -12.32
N TYR A 441 -46.26 11.56 -13.10
CA TYR A 441 -46.14 11.63 -14.56
C TYR A 441 -47.40 11.19 -15.31
N PHE A 442 -48.39 10.61 -14.61
CA PHE A 442 -49.66 10.21 -15.22
C PHE A 442 -50.85 10.53 -14.31
#